data_AF-A0AAV5CFS1-F1
#
_entry.id   AF-A0AAV5CFS1-F1
#
_cell.length_a   1.000
_cell.length_b   1.000
_cell.length_c   1.000
_cell.angle_alpha   90.00
_cell.angle_beta   90.00
_cell.angle_gamma   90.00
#
_symmetry.space_group_name_H-M   'P 1'
#
loop_
_entity.id
_entity.type
_entity.pdbx_description
1 polymer ?
#
loop_
_entity_poly.entity_id
_entity_poly.type
_entity_poly.pdbx_seq_one_letter_code
_entity_poly.pdbx_strand_id
1 'polypeptide(L)'
;MTVTPKITVADGRLVAHGRTILTGVPDNIVLTHASGAGLVDGAFVGASAGEAKSMHVFTFGTLRDLRFMCCFRFKLWWMTQRMGTRGSDVPLETQFMLLESRPGDAAGDEDSGEAVYLVMLPLLEGQFRAALQGNERDELEITLESGK
;
A
#
# COMPACT_ATOMS: atom_id res chain seq x y z
N MET A 1 1.97 26.68 -12.29
CA MET A 1 2.43 25.34 -12.72
C MET A 1 1.68 24.31 -11.91
N THR A 2 0.88 23.46 -12.54
CA THR A 2 0.26 22.29 -11.89
C THR A 2 1.22 21.11 -12.03
N VAL A 3 1.75 20.61 -10.92
CA VAL A 3 2.60 19.42 -10.93
C VAL A 3 1.70 18.20 -10.80
N THR A 4 1.75 17.29 -11.77
CA THR A 4 0.94 16.08 -11.78
C THR A 4 1.49 15.07 -10.76
N PRO A 5 0.67 14.58 -9.81
CA PRO A 5 1.08 13.51 -8.91
C PRO A 5 1.41 12.23 -9.67
N LYS A 6 2.46 11.50 -9.26
CA LYS A 6 2.82 10.22 -9.89
C LYS A 6 2.14 9.02 -9.24
N ILE A 7 1.49 9.22 -8.09
CA ILE A 7 0.66 8.23 -7.39
C ILE A 7 -0.77 8.76 -7.42
N THR A 8 -1.74 7.95 -7.84
CA THR A 8 -3.14 8.36 -7.97
C THR A 8 -4.07 7.20 -7.66
N VAL A 9 -5.29 7.49 -7.20
CA VAL A 9 -6.40 6.53 -7.17
C VAL A 9 -7.45 7.02 -8.15
N ALA A 10 -7.80 6.19 -9.12
CA ALA A 10 -8.85 6.45 -10.10
C ALA A 10 -9.47 5.12 -10.55
N ASP A 11 -10.78 5.10 -10.78
CA ASP A 11 -11.52 3.94 -11.27
C ASP A 11 -11.27 2.66 -10.46
N GLY A 12 -11.17 2.80 -9.13
CA GLY A 12 -10.89 1.69 -8.21
C GLY A 12 -9.49 1.10 -8.34
N ARG A 13 -8.52 1.85 -8.87
CA ARG A 13 -7.13 1.41 -9.03
C ARG A 13 -6.18 2.39 -8.37
N LEU A 14 -5.23 1.87 -7.60
CA LEU A 14 -4.06 2.63 -7.17
C LEU A 14 -3.01 2.52 -8.27
N VAL A 15 -2.68 3.64 -8.90
CA VAL A 15 -1.70 3.72 -9.98
C VAL A 15 -0.50 4.51 -9.48
N ALA A 16 0.69 3.96 -9.68
CA ALA A 16 1.94 4.64 -9.39
C ALA A 16 2.88 4.56 -10.59
N HIS A 17 3.46 5.69 -10.98
CA HIS A 17 4.34 5.80 -12.15
C HIS A 17 3.72 5.16 -13.41
N GLY A 18 2.40 5.31 -13.60
CA GLY A 18 1.67 4.77 -14.75
C GLY A 18 1.30 3.28 -14.65
N ARG A 19 1.70 2.56 -13.58
CA ARG A 19 1.35 1.15 -13.37
C ARG A 19 0.30 0.97 -12.31
N THR A 20 -0.66 0.07 -12.55
CA THR A 20 -1.60 -0.37 -11.51
C THR A 20 -0.86 -1.20 -10.44
N ILE A 21 -0.94 -0.76 -9.19
CA ILE A 21 -0.37 -1.42 -8.01
C ILE A 21 -1.45 -2.23 -7.28
N LEU A 22 -2.62 -1.62 -7.06
CA LEU A 22 -3.78 -2.27 -6.45
C LEU A 22 -5.01 -2.09 -7.34
N THR A 23 -5.89 -3.07 -7.32
CA THR A 23 -7.21 -3.05 -7.97
C THR A 23 -8.32 -3.18 -6.95
N GLY A 24 -9.55 -2.78 -7.28
CA GLY A 24 -10.66 -2.82 -6.33
C GLY A 24 -10.43 -1.95 -5.09
N VAL A 25 -9.72 -0.83 -5.25
CA VAL A 25 -9.50 0.17 -4.19
C VAL A 25 -10.86 0.79 -3.83
N PRO A 26 -11.33 0.68 -2.57
CA PRO A 26 -12.63 1.21 -2.17
C PRO A 26 -12.68 2.75 -2.12
N ASP A 27 -13.88 3.33 -2.26
CA ASP A 27 -14.10 4.78 -2.30
C ASP A 27 -13.75 5.49 -0.98
N ASN A 28 -13.71 4.77 0.14
CA ASN A 28 -13.38 5.36 1.45
C ASN A 28 -11.87 5.52 1.67
N ILE A 29 -11.03 5.05 0.74
CA ILE A 29 -9.58 5.27 0.73
C ILE A 29 -9.26 6.64 0.14
N VAL A 30 -8.45 7.41 0.86
CA VAL A 30 -8.09 8.78 0.51
C VAL A 30 -6.59 8.89 0.32
N LEU A 31 -6.17 9.50 -0.80
CA LEU A 31 -4.79 9.92 -1.02
C LEU A 31 -4.61 11.40 -0.70
N THR A 32 -3.65 11.71 0.17
CA THR A 32 -3.23 13.07 0.48
C THR A 32 -1.81 13.31 -0.02
N HIS A 33 -1.67 14.17 -1.04
CA HIS A 33 -0.36 14.53 -1.61
C HIS A 33 0.25 15.73 -0.89
N ALA A 34 1.56 15.71 -0.70
CA ALA A 34 2.33 16.86 -0.22
C ALA A 34 2.75 17.79 -1.39
N SER A 35 1.87 17.96 -2.38
CA SER A 35 2.15 18.72 -3.61
C SER A 35 2.46 20.20 -3.34
N GLY A 36 1.90 20.78 -2.27
CA GLY A 36 2.24 22.14 -1.81
C GLY A 36 3.70 22.31 -1.36
N ALA A 37 4.39 21.21 -1.04
CA ALA A 37 5.82 21.17 -0.72
C ALA A 37 6.68 20.69 -1.90
N GLY A 38 6.10 20.52 -3.09
CA GLY A 38 6.82 20.05 -4.29
C GLY A 38 7.09 18.54 -4.33
N LEU A 39 6.56 17.77 -3.39
CA LEU A 39 6.72 16.32 -3.32
C LEU A 39 5.64 15.64 -4.18
N VAL A 40 6.04 14.95 -5.26
CA VAL A 40 5.12 14.29 -6.20
C VAL A 40 5.30 12.79 -6.34
N ASP A 41 6.37 12.25 -5.75
CA ASP A 41 6.70 10.83 -5.73
C ASP A 41 6.17 10.11 -4.47
N GLY A 42 5.28 10.78 -3.70
CA GLY A 42 4.73 10.26 -2.46
C GLY A 42 3.29 10.73 -2.19
N ALA A 43 2.57 9.92 -1.41
CA ALA A 43 1.23 10.23 -0.93
C ALA A 43 1.02 9.57 0.43
N PHE A 44 0.26 10.23 1.31
CA PHE A 44 -0.29 9.58 2.49
C PHE A 44 -1.59 8.87 2.12
N VAL A 45 -1.78 7.68 2.66
CA VAL A 45 -3.01 6.89 2.50
C VAL A 45 -3.77 6.93 3.80
N GLY A 46 -5.04 7.32 3.75
CA GLY A 46 -5.96 7.25 4.88
C GLY A 46 -7.26 6.56 4.49
N ALA A 47 -8.10 6.28 5.48
CA ALA A 47 -9.44 5.77 5.27
C ALA A 47 -10.43 6.48 6.20
N SER A 48 -11.69 6.57 5.78
CA SER A 48 -12.78 7.08 6.61
C SER A 48 -13.58 5.94 7.25
N ALA A 49 -13.99 6.14 8.51
CA ALA A 49 -14.88 5.26 9.25
C ALA A 49 -16.05 6.05 9.85
N GLY A 50 -17.25 5.45 9.85
CA GLY A 50 -18.46 6.06 10.41
C GLY A 50 -18.60 5.93 11.94
N GLU A 51 -17.82 5.07 12.57
CA GLU A 51 -17.86 4.81 14.01
C GLU A 51 -16.47 5.01 14.62
N ALA A 52 -16.41 5.45 15.87
CA ALA A 52 -15.15 5.50 16.62
C ALA A 52 -14.84 4.12 17.23
N LYS A 53 -13.68 3.54 16.91
CA LYS A 53 -13.19 2.28 17.50
C LYS A 53 -11.71 2.39 17.85
N SER A 54 -11.27 1.58 18.81
CA SER A 54 -9.84 1.40 19.11
C SER A 54 -9.10 0.63 18.00
N MET A 55 -9.82 -0.06 17.12
CA MET A 55 -9.27 -0.81 16.01
C MET A 55 -10.16 -0.68 14.77
N HIS A 56 -9.54 -0.38 13.64
CA HIS A 56 -10.16 -0.40 12.32
C HIS A 56 -9.32 -1.23 11.36
N VAL A 57 -9.98 -2.03 10.53
CA VAL A 57 -9.34 -2.73 9.41
C VAL A 57 -10.05 -2.28 8.14
N PHE A 58 -9.29 -1.73 7.20
CA PHE A 58 -9.80 -1.25 5.93
C PHE A 58 -9.17 -2.03 4.79
N THR A 59 -9.99 -2.52 3.86
CA THR A 59 -9.50 -3.02 2.58
C THR A 59 -8.90 -1.86 1.79
N PHE A 60 -7.62 -1.96 1.44
CA PHE A 60 -6.93 -0.98 0.61
C PHE A 60 -7.05 -1.31 -0.88
N GLY A 61 -7.08 -2.60 -1.21
CA GLY A 61 -7.30 -3.10 -2.57
C GLY A 61 -6.63 -4.46 -2.77
N THR A 62 -6.91 -5.09 -3.90
CA THR A 62 -6.35 -6.38 -4.29
C THR A 62 -4.96 -6.21 -4.90
N LEU A 63 -3.99 -6.96 -4.36
CA LEU A 63 -2.61 -7.07 -4.83
C LEU A 63 -2.42 -8.41 -5.53
N ARG A 64 -2.09 -8.41 -6.83
CA ARG A 64 -1.74 -9.62 -7.61
C ARG A 64 -0.62 -9.32 -8.58
N ASP A 65 0.15 -10.36 -8.89
CA ASP A 65 1.18 -10.36 -9.93
C ASP A 65 2.22 -9.22 -9.79
N LEU A 66 2.52 -8.84 -8.54
CA LEU A 66 3.50 -7.80 -8.22
C LEU A 66 4.45 -8.31 -7.14
N ARG A 67 5.73 -8.45 -7.49
CA ARG A 67 6.76 -8.91 -6.56
C ARG A 67 6.91 -7.92 -5.42
N PHE A 68 6.97 -8.44 -4.20
CA PHE A 68 7.29 -7.64 -3.03
C PHE A 68 8.21 -8.37 -2.06
N MET A 69 8.87 -7.58 -1.22
CA MET A 69 9.46 -8.01 0.05
C MET A 69 8.83 -7.19 1.17
N CYS A 70 8.46 -7.82 2.27
CA CYS A 70 7.91 -7.13 3.43
C CYS A 70 8.58 -7.59 4.72
N CYS A 71 8.61 -6.70 5.72
CA CYS A 71 9.04 -7.00 7.08
C CYS A 71 7.83 -6.99 8.00
N PHE A 72 7.65 -8.05 8.78
CA PHE A 72 6.50 -8.23 9.66
C PHE A 72 6.94 -8.71 11.04
N ARG A 73 6.17 -8.37 12.07
CA ARG A 73 6.43 -8.80 13.44
C ARG A 73 5.85 -10.19 13.67
N PHE A 74 6.73 -11.18 13.84
CA PHE A 74 6.33 -12.54 14.19
C PHE A 74 6.45 -12.84 15.70
N LYS A 75 7.17 -11.97 16.43
CA LYS A 75 7.24 -11.95 17.90
C LYS A 75 7.33 -10.50 18.41
N LEU A 76 7.05 -10.29 19.70
CA LEU A 76 7.02 -8.98 20.36
C LEU A 76 8.25 -8.09 20.10
N TRP A 77 9.42 -8.65 19.88
CA TRP A 77 10.68 -7.90 19.71
C TRP A 77 11.41 -8.22 18.40
N TRP A 78 10.78 -8.99 17.51
CA TRP A 78 11.44 -9.51 16.32
C TRP A 78 10.60 -9.31 15.08
N MET A 79 11.26 -8.80 14.03
CA MET A 79 10.74 -8.84 12.67
C MET A 79 11.48 -9.89 11.86
N THR A 80 10.79 -10.44 10.86
CA THR A 80 11.39 -11.22 9.79
C THR A 80 10.82 -10.77 8.46
N GLN A 81 11.41 -11.23 7.36
CA GLN A 81 11.03 -10.87 6.01
C GLN A 81 10.19 -11.97 5.36
N ARG A 82 9.32 -11.57 4.45
CA ARG A 82 8.66 -12.47 3.49
C ARG A 82 8.71 -11.85 2.10
N MET A 83 8.84 -12.71 1.10
CA MET A 83 8.68 -12.34 -0.31
C MET A 83 7.38 -12.97 -0.82
N GLY A 84 6.69 -12.28 -1.72
CA GLY A 84 5.43 -12.73 -2.25
C GLY A 84 5.06 -12.01 -3.55
N THR A 85 3.91 -12.38 -4.09
CA THR A 85 3.39 -11.78 -5.34
C THR A 85 1.90 -11.42 -5.29
N ARG A 86 1.21 -11.78 -4.21
CA ARG A 86 -0.22 -11.56 -4.02
C ARG A 86 -0.55 -11.10 -2.60
N GLY A 87 -1.71 -10.48 -2.41
CA GLY A 87 -2.13 -9.96 -1.11
C GLY A 87 -2.14 -11.03 -0.03
N SER A 88 -2.56 -12.27 -0.33
CA SER A 88 -2.61 -13.36 0.65
C SER A 88 -1.22 -13.79 1.17
N ASP A 89 -0.14 -13.39 0.50
CA ASP A 89 1.22 -13.64 0.98
C ASP A 89 1.65 -12.67 2.08
N VAL A 90 0.94 -11.56 2.26
CA VAL A 90 1.31 -10.50 3.20
C VAL A 90 0.94 -10.93 4.62
N PRO A 91 1.92 -11.13 5.52
CA PRO A 91 1.62 -11.55 6.88
C PRO A 91 0.91 -10.46 7.67
N LEU A 92 0.17 -10.87 8.70
CA LEU A 92 -0.29 -9.99 9.77
C LEU A 92 0.89 -9.20 10.33
N GLU A 93 0.62 -8.00 10.83
CA GLU A 93 1.64 -7.16 11.46
C GLU A 93 2.81 -6.79 10.55
N THR A 94 2.56 -6.60 9.25
CA THR A 94 3.55 -6.06 8.30
C THR A 94 3.77 -4.58 8.59
N GLN A 95 5.02 -4.19 8.77
CA GLN A 95 5.45 -2.83 9.17
C GLN A 95 6.29 -2.13 8.10
N PHE A 96 6.61 -2.82 7.02
CA PHE A 96 7.30 -2.28 5.86
C PHE A 96 7.03 -3.20 4.67
N MET A 97 6.80 -2.62 3.49
CA MET A 97 6.69 -3.38 2.25
C MET A 97 7.36 -2.61 1.11
N LEU A 98 8.18 -3.31 0.34
CA LEU A 98 8.83 -2.84 -0.88
C LEU A 98 8.25 -3.63 -2.06
N LEU A 99 7.54 -2.94 -2.95
CA LEU A 99 7.01 -3.52 -4.18
C LEU A 99 7.91 -3.16 -5.35
N GLU A 100 8.10 -4.11 -6.25
CA GLU A 100 8.84 -3.93 -7.48
C GLU A 100 7.87 -3.81 -8.65
N SER A 101 7.82 -2.64 -9.26
CA SER A 101 7.01 -2.32 -10.43
C SER A 101 7.92 -2.15 -11.64
N ARG A 102 7.89 -3.11 -12.57
CA ARG A 102 8.61 -3.00 -13.85
C ARG A 102 7.72 -2.44 -14.97
N PRO A 103 8.24 -1.61 -15.87
CA PRO A 103 7.55 -1.32 -17.13
C PRO A 103 7.38 -2.64 -17.92
N GLY A 104 6.18 -2.95 -18.43
CA GLY A 104 5.95 -4.10 -19.33
C GLY A 104 5.11 -5.28 -18.82
N ASP A 105 4.83 -5.40 -17.51
CA ASP A 105 4.02 -6.54 -16.99
C ASP A 105 2.50 -6.44 -17.33
N ALA A 106 2.09 -5.43 -18.09
CA ALA A 106 0.80 -5.42 -18.75
C ALA A 106 0.92 -6.26 -20.03
N ALA A 107 0.61 -7.54 -19.94
CA ALA A 107 0.46 -8.52 -21.01
C ALA A 107 0.81 -8.02 -22.44
N GLY A 108 2.10 -8.06 -22.81
CA GLY A 108 2.49 -8.02 -24.23
C GLY A 108 3.74 -7.23 -24.61
N ASP A 109 4.28 -6.34 -23.76
CA ASP A 109 5.49 -5.58 -24.10
C ASP A 109 6.64 -5.88 -23.13
N GLU A 110 7.54 -6.78 -23.53
CA GLU A 110 8.82 -7.08 -22.86
C GLU A 110 9.85 -5.94 -23.05
N ASP A 111 9.48 -4.68 -22.84
CA ASP A 111 10.39 -3.56 -23.06
C ASP A 111 11.07 -3.07 -21.76
N SER A 112 12.28 -3.61 -21.55
CA SER A 112 13.56 -3.00 -21.10
C SER A 112 13.62 -1.81 -20.10
N GLY A 113 12.54 -1.43 -19.42
CA GLY A 113 12.54 -0.32 -18.47
C GLY A 113 13.10 -0.65 -17.08
N GLU A 114 13.72 0.35 -16.44
CA GLU A 114 14.24 0.21 -15.07
C GLU A 114 13.10 -0.04 -14.06
N ALA A 115 13.33 -0.95 -13.11
CA ALA A 115 12.37 -1.25 -12.06
C ALA A 115 12.11 -0.02 -11.17
N VAL A 116 10.84 0.36 -11.04
CA VAL A 116 10.40 1.37 -10.07
C VAL A 116 10.03 0.65 -8.78
N TYR A 117 10.62 1.07 -7.68
CA TYR A 117 10.33 0.50 -6.37
C TYR A 117 9.39 1.41 -5.58
N LEU A 118 8.34 0.81 -5.03
CA LEU A 118 7.39 1.50 -4.17
C LEU A 118 7.54 1.02 -2.74
N VAL A 119 7.64 1.97 -1.81
CA VAL A 119 7.62 1.68 -0.38
C VAL A 119 6.23 1.98 0.17
N MET A 120 5.62 0.98 0.79
CA MET A 120 4.48 1.19 1.70
C MET A 120 4.99 1.12 3.13
N LEU A 121 4.84 2.21 3.86
CA LEU A 121 5.32 2.36 5.23
C LEU A 121 4.14 2.68 6.15
N PRO A 122 3.63 1.69 6.91
CA PRO A 122 2.69 1.93 8.00
C PRO A 122 3.24 2.95 8.99
N LEU A 123 2.45 3.96 9.32
CA LEU A 123 2.88 5.08 10.14
C LEU A 123 2.32 5.00 11.57
N LEU A 124 2.99 5.73 12.46
CA LEU A 124 2.44 6.17 13.73
C LEU A 124 1.87 7.57 13.54
N GLU A 125 0.59 7.76 13.83
CA GLU A 125 -0.06 9.07 13.76
C GLU A 125 -0.94 9.29 14.99
N GLY A 126 -0.56 10.27 15.81
CA GLY A 126 -1.25 10.55 17.07
C GLY A 126 -1.24 9.33 18.01
N GLN A 127 -2.43 8.83 18.35
CA GLN A 127 -2.59 7.65 19.21
C GLN A 127 -2.66 6.33 18.43
N PHE A 128 -2.62 6.38 17.10
CA PHE A 128 -2.83 5.23 16.24
C PHE A 128 -1.52 4.72 15.65
N ARG A 129 -1.41 3.39 15.55
CA ARG A 129 -0.41 2.69 14.77
C ARG A 129 -1.08 2.00 13.60
N ALA A 130 -0.45 2.09 12.44
CA ALA A 130 -0.83 1.32 11.27
C ALA A 130 -0.03 0.01 11.15
N ALA A 131 -0.64 -1.01 10.56
CA ALA A 131 0.00 -2.19 10.02
C ALA A 131 -0.65 -2.58 8.69
N LEU A 132 0.11 -3.28 7.86
CA LEU A 132 -0.44 -3.97 6.69
C LEU A 132 -0.67 -5.45 7.01
N GLN A 133 -1.64 -6.02 6.32
CA GLN A 133 -1.86 -7.47 6.32
C GLN A 133 -2.58 -7.90 5.04
N GLY A 134 -2.45 -9.19 4.71
CA GLY A 134 -3.18 -9.82 3.63
C GLY A 134 -4.39 -10.61 4.13
N ASN A 135 -5.33 -10.88 3.23
CA ASN A 135 -6.42 -11.82 3.47
C ASN A 135 -6.54 -12.89 2.35
N GLU A 136 -7.47 -13.83 2.51
CA GLU A 136 -7.67 -14.95 1.58
C GLU A 136 -8.13 -14.54 0.17
N ARG A 137 -8.53 -13.28 -0.03
CA ARG A 137 -9.02 -12.73 -1.31
C ARG A 137 -7.94 -11.99 -2.10
N ASP A 138 -6.68 -12.06 -1.65
CA ASP A 138 -5.56 -11.25 -2.13
C ASP A 138 -5.72 -9.75 -1.87
N GLU A 139 -6.59 -9.37 -0.92
CA GLU A 139 -6.72 -7.97 -0.54
C GLU A 139 -5.63 -7.61 0.48
N LEU A 140 -5.02 -6.46 0.24
CA LEU A 140 -4.19 -5.78 1.20
C LEU A 140 -5.10 -4.95 2.11
N GLU A 141 -4.93 -5.10 3.40
CA GLU A 141 -5.69 -4.40 4.43
C GLU A 141 -4.76 -3.48 5.23
N ILE A 142 -5.30 -2.33 5.64
CA ILE A 142 -4.67 -1.40 6.57
C ILE A 142 -5.37 -1.56 7.92
N THR A 143 -4.62 -2.01 8.91
CA THR A 143 -5.05 -2.11 10.30
C THR A 143 -4.59 -0.86 11.04
N LEU A 144 -5.52 -0.08 11.59
CA LEU A 144 -5.26 1.07 12.44
C LEU A 144 -5.70 0.74 13.87
N GLU A 145 -4.76 0.79 14.82
CA GLU A 145 -5.01 0.46 16.22
C GLU A 145 -4.59 1.61 17.12
N SER A 146 -5.46 2.01 18.03
CA SER A 146 -5.08 2.84 19.17
C SER A 146 -4.57 1.97 20.31
N GLY A 147 -3.56 2.44 21.04
CA GLY A 147 -3.06 1.75 22.24
C GLY A 147 -3.99 1.82 23.46
N LYS A 148 -5.31 1.99 23.26
CA LYS A 148 -6.34 2.11 24.30
C LYS A 148 -7.42 1.06 24.16
#